data_AF-A0A1R1ECQ0-F1
#
_entry.id   AF-A0A1R1ECQ0-F1
#
_cell.length_a   1.000
_cell.length_b   1.000
_cell.length_c   1.000
_cell.angle_alpha   90.00
_cell.angle_beta   90.00
_cell.angle_gamma   90.00
#
_symmetry.space_group_name_H-M   'P 1'
#
loop_
_entity.id
_entity.type
_entity.pdbx_description
1 polymer ?
#
loop_
_entity_poly.entity_id
_entity_poly.type
_entity_poly.pdbx_seq_one_letter_code
_entity_poly.pdbx_strand_id
1 'polypeptide(L)' 'MLKDIQIRVVANASITPVDNGEGTIDQVVSSYTIHADDKEKVFAYAYTLRPDLQPERQAEELKS' A
#
# COMPACT_ATOMS: atom_id res chain seq x y z
N MET A 1 4.74 8.89 15.74
CA MET A 1 4.88 10.21 15.05
C MET A 1 5.74 10.15 13.80
N LEU A 2 7.08 10.00 13.87
CA LEU A 2 7.90 9.98 12.64
C LEU A 2 7.63 8.74 11.75
N LYS A 3 7.43 7.57 12.38
CA LYS A 3 7.06 6.34 11.67
C LYS A 3 5.71 6.45 10.93
N ASP A 4 4.70 7.06 11.55
CA ASP A 4 3.38 7.22 10.92
C ASP A 4 3.47 8.16 9.70
N ILE A 5 4.30 9.19 9.78
CA ILE A 5 4.59 10.07 8.65
C ILE A 5 5.27 9.27 7.53
N GLN A 6 6.28 8.45 7.85
CA GLN A 6 6.95 7.61 6.87
C GLN A 6 5.98 6.66 6.17
N ILE A 7 5.09 6.00 6.92
CA ILE A 7 4.05 5.10 6.38
C ILE A 7 3.18 5.84 5.36
N ARG A 8 2.67 7.03 5.73
CA ARG A 8 1.81 7.84 4.85
C ARG A 8 2.54 8.33 3.60
N VAL A 9 3.80 8.74 3.75
CA VAL A 9 4.62 9.20 2.62
C VAL A 9 4.85 8.05 1.64
N VAL A 10 5.26 6.88 2.13
CA VAL A 10 5.49 5.71 1.27
C VAL A 10 4.20 5.26 0.59
N ALA A 11 3.07 5.22 1.31
CA ALA A 11 1.79 4.85 0.72
C ALA A 11 1.38 5.79 -0.43
N ASN A 12 1.47 7.12 -0.23
CA ASN A 12 1.16 8.08 -1.29
C ASN A 12 2.16 7.98 -2.45
N ALA A 13 3.45 7.86 -2.15
CA ALA A 13 4.50 7.74 -3.18
C ALA A 13 4.34 6.47 -4.02
N SER A 14 3.72 5.42 -3.46
CA SER A 14 3.49 4.15 -4.16
C SER A 14 2.30 4.20 -5.13
N ILE A 15 1.39 5.17 -5.00
CA ILE A 15 0.20 5.26 -5.86
C ILE A 15 0.59 5.74 -7.27
N THR A 16 1.44 6.76 -7.39
CA THR A 16 1.80 7.35 -8.69
C THR A 16 2.43 6.34 -9.66
N PRO A 17 3.42 5.51 -9.26
CA PRO A 17 3.97 4.49 -10.16
C PRO A 17 2.92 3.47 -10.59
N VAL A 18 2.01 3.08 -9.70
CA VAL A 18 0.92 2.13 -10.04
C VAL A 18 -0.02 2.76 -11.07
N ASP A 19 -0.38 4.03 -10.91
CA ASP A 19 -1.20 4.76 -11.89
C ASP A 19 -0.53 4.90 -13.25
N ASN A 20 0.80 4.97 -13.26
CA ASN A 20 1.61 4.96 -14.49
C ASN A 20 1.78 3.56 -15.10
N GLY A 21 1.28 2.51 -14.45
CA GLY A 21 1.45 1.12 -14.90
C GLY A 21 2.84 0.53 -14.62
N GLU A 22 3.59 1.10 -13.68
CA GLU A 22 4.96 0.65 -13.32
C GLU A 22 4.97 -0.62 -12.44
N GLY A 23 3.79 -1.18 -12.14
CA GLY A 23 3.64 -2.44 -11.40
C GLY A 23 2.38 -2.46 -10.54
N THR A 24 2.25 -3.53 -9.75
CA THR A 24 1.24 -3.63 -8.69
C THR A 24 1.68 -2.87 -7.45
N ILE A 25 0.73 -2.48 -6.60
CA ILE A 25 1.01 -1.79 -5.34
C ILE A 25 1.94 -2.60 -4.42
N ASP A 26 1.85 -3.93 -4.41
CA ASP A 26 2.76 -4.80 -3.65
C ASP A 26 4.20 -4.73 -4.15
N GLN A 27 4.39 -4.75 -5.47
CA GLN A 27 5.71 -4.63 -6.09
C GLN A 27 6.34 -3.27 -5.81
N VAL A 28 5.56 -2.19 -5.93
CA VAL A 28 6.02 -0.83 -5.69
C VAL A 28 6.37 -0.62 -4.21
N VAL A 29 5.50 -1.01 -3.28
CA VAL A 29 5.76 -0.91 -1.84
C VAL A 29 6.98 -1.73 -1.43
N SER A 30 7.17 -2.90 -2.03
CA SER A 30 8.32 -3.76 -1.75
C SER A 30 9.66 -3.22 -2.27
N SER A 31 9.64 -2.21 -3.15
CA SER A 31 10.87 -1.51 -3.58
C SER A 31 11.43 -0.56 -2.53
N TYR A 32 10.62 -0.14 -1.55
CA TYR A 32 11.06 0.72 -0.45
C TYR A 32 11.71 -0.08 0.68
N THR A 33 12.80 0.45 1.25
CA THR A 33 13.43 -0.11 2.46
C THR A 33 12.58 0.24 3.70
N ILE A 34 11.58 -0.59 3.96
CA ILE A 34 10.70 -0.49 5.15
C ILE A 34 10.61 -1.84 5.86
N HIS A 35 10.43 -1.80 7.19
CA HIS A 35 10.24 -3.00 7.99
C HIS A 35 8.95 -3.72 7.60
N ALA A 36 8.94 -5.06 7.66
CA ALA A 36 7.79 -5.88 7.30
C ALA A 36 6.53 -5.47 8.09
N ASP A 37 6.65 -5.24 9.40
CA ASP A 37 5.54 -4.80 10.26
C ASP A 37 4.95 -3.42 9.86
N ASP A 38 5.74 -2.59 9.17
CA ASP A 38 5.31 -1.29 8.69
C ASP A 38 4.74 -1.37 7.25
N LYS A 39 5.04 -2.45 6.49
CA LYS A 39 4.47 -2.69 5.14
C LYS A 39 2.96 -2.86 5.19
N GLU A 40 2.43 -3.62 6.15
CA GLU A 40 0.98 -3.83 6.29
C GLU A 40 0.24 -2.51 6.52
N LYS A 41 0.82 -1.59 7.29
CA LYS A 41 0.24 -0.26 7.51
C LYS A 41 0.31 0.62 6.28
N VAL A 42 1.37 0.51 5.48
CA VAL A 42 1.47 1.18 4.17
C VAL A 42 0.36 0.68 3.24
N PHE A 43 0.16 -0.63 3.15
CA PHE A 43 -0.93 -1.21 2.35
C PHE A 43 -2.30 -0.76 2.82
N ALA A 44 -2.59 -0.87 4.13
CA ALA A 44 -3.87 -0.44 4.68
C ALA A 44 -4.17 1.04 4.36
N TYR A 45 -3.15 1.91 4.46
CA TYR A 45 -3.30 3.31 4.11
C TYR A 45 -3.49 3.53 2.61
N ALA A 46 -2.70 2.84 1.76
CA ALA A 46 -2.83 2.91 0.31
C ALA A 46 -4.23 2.46 -0.15
N TYR A 47 -4.76 1.36 0.40
CA TYR A 47 -6.11 0.86 0.09
C TYR A 47 -7.23 1.74 0.63
N THR A 48 -6.99 2.49 1.71
CA THR A 48 -7.95 3.52 2.16
C THR A 48 -8.05 4.65 1.15
N LEU A 49 -6.96 5.01 0.49
CA LEU A 49 -6.94 6.07 -0.56
C LEU A 49 -7.37 5.54 -1.93
N ARG A 50 -7.03 4.29 -2.25
CA ARG A 50 -7.24 3.62 -3.53
C ARG A 50 -7.74 2.19 -3.33
N PRO A 51 -9.04 2.03 -2.96
CA PRO A 51 -9.63 0.71 -2.74
C PRO A 51 -9.59 -0.19 -3.98
N ASP A 52 -9.52 0.40 -5.17
CA ASP A 52 -9.39 -0.29 -6.45
C ASP A 52 -8.06 -1.05 -6.60
N LEU A 53 -7.02 -0.66 -5.85
CA LEU A 53 -5.73 -1.35 -5.83
C LEU A 53 -5.69 -2.54 -4.86
N GLN A 54 -6.75 -2.76 -4.08
CA GLN A 54 -6.81 -3.86 -3.12
C GLN A 54 -6.91 -5.21 -3.87
N PRO A 55 -6.07 -6.21 -3.56
CA PRO A 55 -6.15 -7.52 -4.20
C PRO A 55 -7.51 -8.18 -3.95
N GLU A 56 -8.12 -8.77 -4.99
CA GLU A 56 -9.44 -9.39 -4.91
C GLU A 56 -9.60 -10.41 -3.78
N ARG A 57 -8.51 -11.09 -3.37
CA ARG A 57 -8.51 -12.05 -2.25
C ARG A 57 -8.82 -11.44 -0.88
N GLN A 58 -8.57 -10.15 -0.66
CA GLN A 58 -8.84 -9.52 0.65
C GLN A 58 -10.25 -8.92 0.74
N ALA A 59 -10.97 -8.78 -0.37
CA ALA A 59 -12.36 -8.29 -0.36
C ALA A 59 -13.37 -9.35 0.10
N GLU A 60 -13.00 -10.64 0.06
CA GLU A 60 -13.86 -11.76 0.47
C GLU A 60 -13.80 -12.05 1.98
N GLU A 61 -12.65 -11.83 2.63
CA GLU A 61 -12.50 -12.02 4.09
C GLU A 61 -13.29 -11.00 4.92
N LEU A 62 -13.63 -9.84 4.35
CA LEU A 62 -14.51 -8.84 4.99
C LEU A 62 -16.01 -9.16 4.83
N LYS A 63 -16.37 -10.22 4.09
CA LYS A 63 -17.75 -10.67 3.87
C LYS A 63 -18.07 -12.02 4.55
N SER A 64 -17.10 -12.65 5.21
CA SER A 64 -17.29 -13.87 6.00
C SER A 64 -17.21 -13.57 7.50
#